data_AF-K9UBS9-F1
#
_entry.id   AF-K9UBS9-F1
#
_cell.length_a   1.000
_cell.length_b   1.000
_cell.length_c   1.000
_cell.angle_alpha   90.00
_cell.angle_beta   90.00
_cell.angle_gamma   90.00
#
_symmetry.space_group_name_H-M   'P 1'
#
loop_
_entity.id
_entity.type
_entity.pdbx_description
1 polymer ?
#
loop_
_entity_poly.entity_id
_entity_poly.type
_entity_poly.pdbx_seq_one_letter_code
_entity_poly.pdbx_strand_id
1 'polypeptide(L)'
;MIVSERQTIAKSPIQTVTKSGSYNVIASSSKGESCEYKRVEAQIKCQDRTEVAHVLESPDVAELEKRAEDLRDLLLENRTALSEQEMRLLKGLFNSNKQLIALNKKTSPLILVALASLLEPLIENPAYAQDIESIVKSLLKSPSTSLRYAALDIITAGLGIVPVADSLLKEAKILLKNEEPGYVLEYLESL
;
A
#
# COMPACT_ATOMS: atom_id res chain seq x y z
N MET A 1 43.81 -46.30 30.92
CA MET A 1 42.35 -46.32 31.17
C MET A 1 41.67 -46.88 29.93
N ILE A 2 41.11 -48.09 30.07
CA ILE A 2 39.85 -48.61 29.48
C ILE A 2 39.59 -48.26 27.99
N VAL A 3 39.87 -49.18 27.03
CA VAL A 3 38.91 -50.08 26.30
C VAL A 3 37.91 -49.28 25.43
N SER A 4 37.56 -49.58 24.18
CA SER A 4 37.92 -50.54 23.13
C SER A 4 37.14 -50.12 21.87
N GLU A 5 37.65 -50.53 20.71
CA GLU A 5 37.01 -50.91 19.44
C GLU A 5 35.55 -50.50 19.11
N ARG A 6 35.37 -49.96 17.89
CA ARG A 6 34.81 -50.62 16.67
C ARG A 6 34.66 -49.56 15.56
N GLN A 7 35.36 -49.65 14.42
CA GLN A 7 34.97 -50.36 13.17
C GLN A 7 33.52 -50.06 12.75
N THR A 8 33.14 -49.73 11.52
CA THR A 8 33.70 -49.64 10.15
C THR A 8 32.56 -48.91 9.37
N ILE A 9 32.77 -48.20 8.25
CA ILE A 9 32.79 -48.74 6.88
C ILE A 9 33.11 -47.56 5.95
N ALA A 10 34.08 -47.80 5.07
CA ALA A 10 34.49 -46.94 3.97
C ALA A 10 33.44 -46.85 2.85
N LYS A 11 33.45 -45.74 2.10
CA LYS A 11 33.46 -45.73 0.62
C LYS A 11 33.49 -44.27 0.09
N SER A 12 34.65 -43.84 -0.39
CA SER A 12 34.74 -42.90 -1.52
C SER A 12 34.58 -43.72 -2.83
N PRO A 13 34.54 -43.12 -4.03
CA PRO A 13 33.75 -42.01 -4.57
C PRO A 13 32.81 -42.53 -5.69
N ILE A 14 31.74 -41.81 -6.04
CA ILE A 14 31.07 -42.01 -7.33
C ILE A 14 30.90 -40.64 -8.00
N GLN A 15 31.78 -40.36 -8.96
CA GLN A 15 31.45 -39.48 -10.07
C GLN A 15 30.53 -40.26 -11.00
N THR A 16 29.30 -39.81 -11.15
CA THR A 16 28.43 -40.20 -12.26
C THR A 16 28.16 -38.98 -13.11
N VAL A 17 28.75 -38.99 -14.31
CA VAL A 17 28.34 -38.16 -15.43
C VAL A 17 27.02 -38.73 -15.95
N THR A 18 25.94 -37.97 -15.85
CA THR A 18 24.74 -38.18 -16.66
C THR A 18 24.23 -36.84 -17.20
N LYS A 19 24.05 -36.82 -18.52
CA LYS A 19 23.43 -35.75 -19.30
C LYS A 19 22.01 -35.48 -18.82
N SER A 20 21.76 -34.30 -18.29
CA SER A 20 20.73 -33.34 -18.71
C SER A 20 20.62 -32.30 -17.59
N GLY A 21 20.61 -31.04 -17.97
CA GLY A 21 20.83 -29.92 -17.05
C GLY A 21 19.78 -29.83 -15.96
N SER A 22 20.23 -29.65 -14.72
CA SER A 22 19.53 -28.96 -13.64
C SER A 22 20.52 -28.76 -12.49
N TYR A 23 20.91 -27.51 -12.25
CA TYR A 23 21.69 -27.15 -11.07
C TYR A 23 20.78 -27.22 -9.84
N ASN A 24 21.09 -28.12 -8.90
CA ASN A 24 20.56 -28.04 -7.54
C ASN A 24 21.32 -26.93 -6.81
N VAL A 25 20.72 -25.74 -6.72
CA VAL A 25 21.15 -24.71 -5.78
C VAL A 25 20.51 -25.03 -4.43
N ILE A 26 21.36 -25.30 -3.44
CA ILE A 26 20.99 -25.38 -2.04
C ILE A 26 20.42 -24.01 -1.65
N ALA A 27 19.09 -23.93 -1.52
CA ALA A 27 18.41 -22.75 -1.03
C ALA A 27 18.67 -22.64 0.49
N SER A 28 19.63 -21.82 0.87
CA SER A 28 19.68 -21.25 2.21
C SER A 28 18.42 -20.43 2.45
N SER A 29 17.76 -20.76 3.54
CA SER A 29 16.46 -20.25 3.96
C SER A 29 16.51 -18.77 4.33
N SER A 30 15.88 -17.92 3.53
CA SER A 30 15.24 -16.66 3.95
C SER A 30 13.79 -16.63 3.42
N LYS A 31 13.00 -17.66 3.79
CA LYS A 31 11.59 -17.78 3.42
C LYS A 31 10.74 -16.81 4.24
N GLY A 32 10.61 -15.58 3.77
CA GLY A 32 9.63 -14.63 4.27
C GLY A 32 9.36 -13.46 3.33
N GLU A 33 10.38 -12.99 2.60
CA GLU A 33 10.29 -11.70 1.91
C GLU A 33 10.02 -11.78 0.40
N SER A 34 9.98 -12.99 -0.19
CA SER A 34 9.93 -13.15 -1.66
C SER A 34 8.53 -13.41 -2.22
N CYS A 35 7.57 -13.93 -1.45
CA CYS A 35 6.29 -14.36 -2.01
C CYS A 35 5.22 -13.27 -2.05
N GLU A 36 5.17 -12.36 -1.07
CA GLU A 36 4.11 -11.33 -1.01
C GLU A 36 4.36 -10.18 -1.98
N TYR A 37 5.61 -9.74 -2.14
CA TYR A 37 5.97 -8.70 -3.13
C TYR A 37 5.71 -9.16 -4.56
N LYS A 38 6.10 -10.42 -4.86
CA LYS A 38 5.76 -11.07 -6.13
C LYS A 38 4.25 -11.19 -6.34
N ARG A 39 3.44 -11.17 -5.29
CA ARG A 39 1.97 -11.26 -5.40
C ARG A 39 1.34 -9.93 -5.78
N VAL A 40 1.87 -8.82 -5.28
CA VAL A 40 1.47 -7.45 -5.68
C VAL A 40 1.96 -7.16 -7.09
N GLU A 41 3.24 -7.41 -7.39
CA GLU A 41 3.76 -7.31 -8.75
C GLU A 41 3.02 -8.23 -9.73
N ALA A 42 2.65 -9.46 -9.34
CA ALA A 42 1.86 -10.35 -10.19
C ALA A 42 0.39 -9.94 -10.31
N GLN A 43 -0.21 -9.30 -9.30
CA GLN A 43 -1.55 -8.72 -9.43
C GLN A 43 -1.54 -7.52 -10.38
N ILE A 44 -0.50 -6.71 -10.35
CA ILE A 44 -0.29 -5.57 -11.24
C ILE A 44 0.00 -6.06 -12.68
N LYS A 45 0.89 -7.06 -12.86
CA LYS A 45 1.29 -7.59 -14.18
C LYS A 45 0.19 -8.31 -14.97
N CYS A 46 -0.85 -8.79 -14.29
CA CYS A 46 -1.91 -9.60 -14.91
C CYS A 46 -3.19 -8.79 -15.24
N GLN A 47 -3.21 -7.49 -14.98
CA GLN A 47 -4.37 -6.64 -15.22
C GLN A 47 -4.17 -5.82 -16.49
N ASP A 48 -5.23 -5.64 -17.28
CA ASP A 48 -5.30 -4.58 -18.28
C ASP A 48 -4.76 -3.29 -17.64
N ARG A 49 -3.91 -2.55 -18.36
CA ARG A 49 -3.22 -1.35 -17.84
C ARG A 49 -4.24 -0.31 -17.38
N THR A 50 -4.57 -0.36 -16.09
CA THR A 50 -5.43 0.62 -15.42
C THR A 50 -4.58 1.82 -15.01
N GLU A 51 -5.20 3.00 -14.89
CA GLU A 51 -4.48 4.24 -14.58
C GLU A 51 -3.83 4.14 -13.19
N VAL A 52 -4.55 3.56 -12.22
CA VAL A 52 -4.00 3.32 -10.88
C VAL A 52 -2.83 2.33 -10.91
N ALA A 53 -2.91 1.25 -11.69
CA ALA A 53 -1.79 0.32 -11.83
C ALA A 53 -0.59 1.02 -12.49
N HIS A 54 -0.83 1.90 -13.47
CA HIS A 54 0.23 2.67 -14.12
C HIS A 54 0.95 3.62 -13.14
N VAL A 55 0.24 4.24 -12.21
CA VAL A 55 0.86 5.03 -11.12
C VAL A 55 1.76 4.13 -10.26
N LEU A 56 1.29 2.93 -9.89
CA LEU A 56 2.01 2.01 -9.02
C LEU A 56 3.21 1.31 -9.69
N GLU A 57 3.22 1.21 -11.02
CA GLU A 57 4.33 0.69 -11.82
C GLU A 57 5.48 1.70 -11.99
N SER A 58 5.40 2.87 -11.37
CA SER A 58 6.43 3.90 -11.49
C SER A 58 7.80 3.40 -10.98
N PRO A 59 8.89 3.67 -11.71
CA PRO A 59 10.22 3.15 -11.39
C PRO A 59 10.86 3.86 -10.20
N ASP A 60 10.43 5.10 -9.89
CA ASP A 60 10.88 5.86 -8.74
C ASP A 60 9.78 6.75 -8.13
N VAL A 61 10.10 7.39 -7.01
CA VAL A 61 9.17 8.21 -6.22
C VAL A 61 8.70 9.45 -6.98
N ALA A 62 9.60 10.12 -7.70
CA ALA A 62 9.27 11.37 -8.38
C ALA A 62 8.33 11.11 -9.56
N GLU A 63 8.57 10.02 -10.29
CA GLU A 63 7.66 9.59 -11.36
C GLU A 63 6.30 9.14 -10.80
N LEU A 64 6.28 8.48 -9.64
CA LEU A 64 5.03 8.11 -8.98
C LEU A 64 4.22 9.34 -8.59
N GLU A 65 4.84 10.30 -7.91
CA GLU A 65 4.19 11.55 -7.49
C GLU A 65 3.60 12.27 -8.70
N LYS A 66 4.39 12.40 -9.77
CA LYS A 66 3.93 13.02 -11.01
C LYS A 66 2.74 12.28 -11.62
N ARG A 67 2.79 10.96 -11.76
CA ARG A 67 1.67 10.19 -12.35
C ARG A 67 0.42 10.22 -11.46
N ALA A 68 0.59 10.24 -10.14
CA ALA A 68 -0.52 10.40 -9.20
C ALA A 68 -1.16 11.78 -9.34
N GLU A 69 -0.36 12.83 -9.47
CA GLU A 69 -0.85 14.18 -9.74
C GLU A 69 -1.56 14.29 -11.09
N ASP A 70 -0.96 13.77 -12.16
CA ASP A 70 -1.58 13.75 -13.50
C ASP A 70 -2.96 13.03 -13.46
N LEU A 71 -3.05 11.89 -12.76
CA LEU A 71 -4.32 11.18 -12.58
C LEU A 71 -5.32 11.95 -11.72
N ARG A 72 -4.86 12.59 -10.63
CA ARG A 72 -5.72 13.44 -9.77
C ARG A 72 -6.35 14.55 -10.60
N ASP A 73 -5.57 15.24 -11.41
CA ASP A 73 -6.03 16.34 -12.23
C ASP A 73 -7.05 15.87 -13.28
N LEU A 74 -6.82 14.69 -13.90
CA LEU A 74 -7.80 14.09 -14.80
C LEU A 74 -9.12 13.72 -14.11
N LEU A 75 -9.07 13.27 -12.85
CA LEU A 75 -10.25 12.97 -12.04
C LEU A 75 -11.00 14.25 -11.66
N LEU A 76 -10.29 15.30 -11.23
CA LEU A 76 -10.88 16.61 -10.92
C LEU A 76 -11.55 17.25 -12.14
N GLU A 77 -10.93 17.13 -13.32
CA GLU A 77 -11.49 17.63 -14.59
C GLU A 77 -12.64 16.76 -15.13
N ASN A 78 -13.02 15.69 -14.43
CA ASN A 78 -14.00 14.67 -14.89
C ASN A 78 -13.65 14.07 -16.27
N ARG A 79 -12.37 14.05 -16.62
CA ARG A 79 -11.88 13.49 -17.89
C ARG A 79 -11.63 12.00 -17.85
N THR A 80 -11.57 11.44 -16.64
CA THR A 80 -11.51 10.01 -16.39
C THR A 80 -12.33 9.66 -15.15
N ALA A 81 -12.66 8.38 -15.00
CA ALA A 81 -13.30 7.84 -13.82
C ALA A 81 -12.65 6.50 -13.48
N LEU A 82 -12.49 6.20 -12.20
CA LEU A 82 -11.92 4.93 -11.78
C LEU A 82 -12.92 3.80 -12.02
N SER A 83 -12.45 2.72 -12.64
CA SER A 83 -13.18 1.48 -12.69
C SER A 83 -13.37 0.89 -11.29
N GLU A 84 -14.36 0.02 -11.13
CA GLU A 84 -14.57 -0.71 -9.87
C GLU A 84 -13.32 -1.50 -9.45
N GLN A 85 -12.57 -2.01 -10.43
CA GLN A 85 -11.33 -2.73 -10.17
C GLN A 85 -10.24 -1.81 -9.62
N GLU A 86 -10.08 -0.61 -10.16
CA GLU A 86 -9.15 0.41 -9.66
C GLU A 86 -9.51 0.86 -8.25
N MET A 87 -10.80 1.07 -7.98
CA MET A 87 -11.25 1.43 -6.64
C MET A 87 -10.96 0.29 -5.63
N ARG A 88 -11.16 -0.97 -6.04
CA ARG A 88 -10.79 -2.14 -5.21
C ARG A 88 -9.28 -2.22 -4.96
N LEU A 89 -8.44 -1.84 -5.93
CA LEU A 89 -6.99 -1.77 -5.75
C LEU A 89 -6.62 -0.69 -4.72
N LEU A 90 -7.12 0.54 -4.89
CA LEU A 90 -6.89 1.63 -3.92
C LEU A 90 -7.36 1.24 -2.51
N LYS A 91 -8.57 0.69 -2.40
CA LYS A 91 -9.11 0.19 -1.14
C LYS A 91 -8.24 -0.90 -0.54
N GLY A 92 -7.76 -1.83 -1.36
CA GLY A 92 -6.85 -2.90 -0.93
C GLY A 92 -5.53 -2.37 -0.38
N LEU A 93 -4.97 -1.34 -1.01
CA LEU A 93 -3.75 -0.66 -0.57
C LEU A 93 -3.92 -0.02 0.80
N PHE A 94 -4.96 0.79 0.99
CA PHE A 94 -5.16 1.56 2.23
C PHE A 94 -5.75 0.74 3.39
N ASN A 95 -6.60 -0.25 3.12
CA ASN A 95 -7.17 -1.07 4.20
C ASN A 95 -6.22 -2.17 4.67
N SER A 96 -5.23 -2.54 3.86
CA SER A 96 -4.19 -3.48 4.28
C SER A 96 -3.09 -2.75 5.04
N ASN A 97 -3.26 -2.59 6.36
CA ASN A 97 -2.22 -2.03 7.23
C ASN A 97 -0.84 -2.68 7.02
N LYS A 98 -0.78 -3.97 6.67
CA LYS A 98 0.49 -4.64 6.31
C LYS A 98 1.13 -4.07 5.04
N GLN A 99 0.35 -3.73 4.02
CA GLN A 99 0.86 -3.15 2.77
C GLN A 99 1.25 -1.69 2.97
N LEU A 100 0.45 -0.92 3.71
CA LEU A 100 0.83 0.43 4.14
C LEU A 100 2.13 0.42 4.95
N ILE A 101 2.30 -0.51 5.89
CA ILE A 101 3.55 -0.62 6.68
C ILE A 101 4.72 -1.10 5.81
N ALA A 102 4.50 -2.03 4.88
CA ALA A 102 5.54 -2.50 3.97
C ALA A 102 5.99 -1.42 2.98
N LEU A 103 5.06 -0.63 2.46
CA LEU A 103 5.33 0.56 1.67
C LEU A 103 6.01 1.61 2.56
N ASN A 104 5.45 2.02 3.69
CA ASN A 104 6.05 3.04 4.56
C ASN A 104 7.46 2.67 5.09
N LYS A 105 7.83 1.38 5.15
CA LYS A 105 9.19 0.92 5.50
C LYS A 105 10.17 0.90 4.32
N LYS A 106 9.68 0.76 3.08
CA LYS A 106 10.50 0.66 1.86
C LYS A 106 10.41 1.89 0.96
N THR A 107 9.39 2.71 1.17
CA THR A 107 8.94 3.81 0.35
C THR A 107 8.59 4.98 1.26
N SER A 108 8.90 6.18 0.78
CA SER A 108 8.68 7.42 1.52
C SER A 108 7.20 7.56 1.90
N PRO A 109 6.85 8.02 3.13
CA PRO A 109 5.48 8.40 3.49
C PRO A 109 4.79 9.28 2.43
N LEU A 110 5.58 10.06 1.68
CA LEU A 110 5.15 10.90 0.56
C LEU A 110 4.40 10.13 -0.53
N ILE A 111 4.75 8.87 -0.80
CA ILE A 111 4.06 8.05 -1.81
C ILE A 111 2.63 7.74 -1.38
N LEU A 112 2.45 7.44 -0.10
CA LEU A 112 1.12 7.13 0.43
C LEU A 112 0.26 8.38 0.51
N VAL A 113 0.87 9.55 0.74
CA VAL A 113 0.20 10.85 0.65
C VAL A 113 -0.19 11.15 -0.81
N ALA A 114 0.71 10.95 -1.77
CA ALA A 114 0.42 11.15 -3.20
C ALA A 114 -0.74 10.27 -3.68
N LEU A 115 -0.76 8.99 -3.29
CA LEU A 115 -1.88 8.09 -3.58
C LEU A 115 -3.16 8.47 -2.84
N ALA A 116 -3.06 9.02 -1.62
CA ALA A 116 -4.24 9.47 -0.87
C ALA A 116 -4.88 10.70 -1.52
N SER A 117 -4.10 11.57 -2.17
CA SER A 117 -4.64 12.73 -2.90
C SER A 117 -5.55 12.33 -4.07
N LEU A 118 -5.42 11.11 -4.60
CA LEU A 118 -6.35 10.57 -5.60
C LEU A 118 -7.78 10.42 -5.06
N LEU A 119 -7.96 10.39 -3.74
CA LEU A 119 -9.25 10.21 -3.09
C LEU A 119 -10.03 11.52 -2.95
N GLU A 120 -9.35 12.67 -3.00
CA GLU A 120 -9.97 14.00 -2.95
C GLU A 120 -11.03 14.19 -4.05
N PRO A 121 -10.73 14.02 -5.36
CA PRO A 121 -11.76 14.15 -6.39
C PRO A 121 -12.88 13.10 -6.29
N LEU A 122 -12.63 11.98 -5.60
CA LEU A 122 -13.56 10.86 -5.54
C LEU A 122 -14.59 11.01 -4.42
N ILE A 123 -14.32 11.82 -3.38
CA ILE A 123 -15.23 11.98 -2.25
C ILE A 123 -16.56 12.63 -2.67
N GLU A 124 -16.51 13.50 -3.68
CA GLU A 124 -17.70 14.17 -4.22
C GLU A 124 -18.58 13.24 -5.06
N ASN A 125 -18.03 12.13 -5.56
CA ASN A 125 -18.75 11.22 -6.42
C ASN A 125 -19.55 10.18 -5.58
N PRO A 126 -20.90 10.20 -5.65
CA PRO A 126 -21.73 9.29 -4.85
C PRO A 126 -21.47 7.80 -5.13
N ALA A 127 -20.96 7.46 -6.31
CA ALA A 127 -20.65 6.08 -6.67
C ALA A 127 -19.50 5.50 -5.83
N TYR A 128 -18.60 6.33 -5.33
CA TYR A 128 -17.44 5.90 -4.55
C TYR A 128 -17.59 6.17 -3.04
N ALA A 129 -18.66 6.87 -2.62
CA ALA A 129 -18.80 7.39 -1.25
C ALA A 129 -18.54 6.35 -0.15
N GLN A 130 -19.06 5.12 -0.29
CA GLN A 130 -18.85 4.05 0.70
C GLN A 130 -17.41 3.54 0.74
N ASP A 131 -16.76 3.45 -0.43
CA ASP A 131 -15.36 3.00 -0.51
C ASP A 131 -14.42 4.08 0.02
N ILE A 132 -14.65 5.34 -0.33
CA ILE A 132 -13.90 6.48 0.21
C ILE A 132 -14.09 6.59 1.72
N GLU A 133 -15.32 6.46 2.23
CA GLU A 133 -15.59 6.44 3.66
C GLU A 133 -14.76 5.36 4.37
N SER A 134 -14.76 4.14 3.81
CA SER A 134 -13.96 3.03 4.37
C SER A 134 -12.47 3.33 4.38
N ILE A 135 -11.94 3.93 3.31
CA ILE A 135 -10.51 4.23 3.19
C ILE A 135 -10.11 5.35 4.14
N VAL A 136 -10.86 6.46 4.18
CA VAL A 136 -10.56 7.59 5.07
C VAL A 136 -10.58 7.15 6.53
N LYS A 137 -11.52 6.29 6.95
CA LYS A 137 -11.52 5.71 8.30
C LYS A 137 -10.28 4.89 8.61
N SER A 138 -9.75 4.16 7.63
CA SER A 138 -8.49 3.43 7.78
C SER A 138 -7.31 4.38 7.91
N LEU A 139 -7.28 5.46 7.12
CA LEU A 139 -6.23 6.49 7.17
C LEU A 139 -6.21 7.23 8.53
N LEU A 140 -7.39 7.62 9.05
CA LEU A 140 -7.52 8.25 10.37
C LEU A 140 -6.99 7.37 11.52
N LYS A 141 -7.06 6.05 11.37
CA LYS A 141 -6.57 5.07 12.34
C LYS A 141 -5.11 4.64 12.09
N SER A 142 -4.49 5.18 11.05
CA SER A 142 -3.11 4.87 10.70
C SER A 142 -2.15 5.32 11.80
N PRO A 143 -1.07 4.58 12.09
CA PRO A 143 0.00 5.06 12.98
C PRO A 143 0.81 6.20 12.37
N SER A 144 0.74 6.42 11.04
CA SER A 144 1.47 7.51 10.36
C SER A 144 0.73 8.84 10.46
N THR A 145 1.36 9.84 11.07
CA THR A 145 0.81 11.19 11.20
C THR A 145 0.54 11.83 9.83
N SER A 146 1.40 11.59 8.83
CA SER A 146 1.18 12.07 7.46
C SER A 146 -0.07 11.47 6.80
N LEU A 147 -0.42 10.23 7.12
CA LEU A 147 -1.64 9.61 6.59
C LEU A 147 -2.90 10.09 7.30
N ARG A 148 -2.81 10.36 8.61
CA ARG A 148 -3.90 11.01 9.34
C ARG A 148 -4.14 12.42 8.80
N TYR A 149 -3.07 13.16 8.49
CA TYR A 149 -3.16 14.47 7.83
C TYR A 149 -3.82 14.37 6.45
N ALA A 150 -3.36 13.47 5.59
CA ALA A 150 -3.98 13.27 4.27
C ALA A 150 -5.46 12.88 4.36
N ALA A 151 -5.85 12.13 5.40
CA ALA A 151 -7.26 11.85 5.66
C ALA A 151 -8.08 13.12 5.92
N LEU A 152 -7.50 14.11 6.63
CA LEU A 152 -8.14 15.41 6.87
C LEU A 152 -8.23 16.24 5.59
N ASP A 153 -7.22 16.19 4.70
CA ASP A 153 -7.30 16.84 3.39
C ASP A 153 -8.47 16.31 2.56
N ILE A 154 -8.61 14.98 2.48
CA ILE A 154 -9.71 14.33 1.77
C ILE A 154 -11.07 14.71 2.38
N ILE A 155 -11.18 14.76 3.71
CA ILE A 155 -12.41 15.21 4.37
C ILE A 155 -12.72 16.65 3.97
N THR A 156 -11.72 17.53 4.05
CA THR A 156 -11.85 18.97 3.75
C THR A 156 -12.36 19.21 2.34
N ALA A 157 -11.90 18.43 1.36
CA ALA A 157 -12.38 18.52 -0.03
C ALA A 157 -13.90 18.33 -0.14
N GLY A 158 -14.50 17.47 0.69
CA GLY A 158 -15.95 17.21 0.67
C GLY A 158 -16.79 17.99 1.66
N LEU A 159 -16.19 18.77 2.58
CA LEU A 159 -16.93 19.43 3.67
C LEU A 159 -17.95 20.44 3.15
N GLY A 160 -19.17 20.36 3.68
CA GLY A 160 -20.29 21.21 3.25
C GLY A 160 -20.83 20.91 1.84
N ILE A 161 -20.20 19.99 1.10
CA ILE A 161 -20.62 19.57 -0.25
C ILE A 161 -21.29 18.20 -0.18
N VAL A 162 -20.64 17.22 0.47
CA VAL A 162 -21.13 15.84 0.57
C VAL A 162 -21.36 15.40 2.02
N PRO A 163 -22.51 14.77 2.34
CA PRO A 163 -22.81 14.34 3.72
C PRO A 163 -21.81 13.36 4.34
N VAL A 164 -21.12 12.58 3.50
CA VAL A 164 -20.09 11.62 3.96
C VAL A 164 -18.90 12.34 4.61
N ALA A 165 -18.51 13.52 4.10
CA ALA A 165 -17.41 14.29 4.67
C ALA A 165 -17.75 14.81 6.08
N ASP A 166 -18.97 15.31 6.29
CA ASP A 166 -19.42 15.77 7.61
C ASP A 166 -19.45 14.63 8.65
N SER A 167 -19.84 13.44 8.21
CA SER A 167 -19.81 12.23 9.03
C SER A 167 -18.37 11.84 9.40
N LEU A 168 -17.47 11.85 8.42
CA LEU A 168 -16.06 11.56 8.61
C LEU A 168 -15.37 12.58 9.53
N LEU A 169 -15.71 13.87 9.44
CA LEU A 169 -15.19 14.90 10.33
C LEU A 169 -15.59 14.65 11.79
N LYS A 170 -16.85 14.26 12.04
CA LYS A 170 -17.29 13.88 13.39
C LYS A 170 -16.50 12.68 13.92
N GLU A 171 -16.26 11.68 13.09
CA GLU A 171 -15.44 10.52 13.48
C GLU A 171 -13.97 10.93 13.71
N ALA A 172 -13.39 11.78 12.87
CA ALA A 172 -12.03 12.31 13.04
C ALA A 172 -11.87 13.06 14.37
N LYS A 173 -12.83 13.92 14.73
CA LYS A 173 -12.85 14.62 16.03
C LYS A 173 -12.88 13.67 17.22
N ILE A 174 -13.46 12.49 17.09
CA ILE A 174 -13.47 11.47 18.15
C ILE A 174 -12.15 10.70 18.20
N LEU A 175 -11.63 10.29 17.04
CA LEU A 175 -10.44 9.44 16.94
C LEU A 175 -9.15 10.19 17.28
N LEU A 176 -9.04 11.45 16.88
CA LEU A 176 -7.81 12.24 16.99
C LEU A 176 -7.80 13.20 18.19
N LYS A 177 -8.81 13.15 19.07
CA LYS A 177 -8.91 14.03 20.25
C LYS A 177 -7.71 13.98 21.21
N ASN A 178 -6.96 12.88 21.17
CA ASN A 178 -5.78 12.63 22.00
C ASN A 178 -4.49 12.58 21.17
N GLU A 179 -4.56 13.01 19.91
CA GLU A 179 -3.36 13.20 19.08
C GLU A 179 -2.39 14.13 19.84
N GLU A 180 -1.09 13.82 19.82
CA GLU A 180 -0.11 14.71 20.45
C GLU A 180 -0.23 16.12 19.83
N PRO A 181 -0.13 17.20 20.64
CA PRO A 181 -0.18 18.55 20.10
C PRO A 181 0.80 18.71 18.94
N GLY A 182 0.27 19.06 17.77
CA GLY A 182 1.02 19.12 16.53
C GLY A 182 0.11 19.36 15.33
N TYR A 183 0.73 19.37 14.16
CA TYR A 183 0.10 19.87 12.93
C TYR A 183 -1.21 19.15 12.53
N VAL A 184 -1.40 17.87 12.90
CA VAL A 184 -2.67 17.15 12.62
C VAL A 184 -3.80 17.63 13.53
N LEU A 185 -3.53 17.84 14.82
CA LEU A 185 -4.53 18.33 15.76
C LEU A 185 -4.89 19.78 15.46
N GLU A 186 -3.88 20.62 15.19
CA GLU A 186 -4.08 22.01 14.76
C GLU A 186 -4.94 22.11 13.49
N TYR A 187 -4.67 21.24 12.51
CA TYR A 187 -5.47 21.21 11.29
C TYR A 187 -6.91 20.78 11.58
N LEU A 188 -7.11 19.71 12.34
CA LEU A 188 -8.45 19.24 12.73
C LEU A 188 -9.25 20.31 13.49
N GLU A 189 -8.61 21.11 14.33
CA GLU A 189 -9.26 22.20 15.08
C GLU A 189 -9.66 23.38 14.19
N SER A 190 -9.04 23.53 13.02
CA SER A 190 -9.39 24.56 12.04
C SER A 190 -10.61 24.21 11.17
N LEU A 191 -11.06 22.95 11.19
CA LEU A 191 -12.19 22.39 10.43
C LEU A 191 -13.49 22.35 11.25
#